data_AF-A0A1G2VDT0-F1
#
_entry.id   AF-A0A1G2VDT0-F1
#
_cell.length_a   1.000
_cell.length_b   1.000
_cell.length_c   1.000
_cell.angle_alpha   90.00
_cell.angle_beta   90.00
_cell.angle_gamma   90.00
#
_symmetry.space_group_name_H-M   'P 1'
#
loop_
_entity.id
_entity.type
_entity.pdbx_description
1 polymer ?
#
loop_
_entity_poly.entity_id
_entity_poly.type
_entity_poly.pdbx_seq_one_letter_code
_entity_poly.pdbx_strand_id
1 'polypeptide(L)'
;MSRIIQTLIISAVLVPAFASALTADELRIQINDLLAKIQALQTQISAGTNTTVPPTSPAAAGTCPRVSRVLHMGDSGADVTRLQQFLALDAAIYPERNVSGYYGPLTEAAVKRFQCKNKIVCDGDAASTGYGVTGPRTAAILALQCPDGGGVATGGTGQVSGFIKVTPTSGPSPLNVLVDVTVNTAHACGAATYQIDYGDATAPGTVIVPANGCNEVHQAFSHVYANAGTYAVLLRSGTHQVSATVTVSQGSGLSGASDTISGSPTSGSAPLTVSFSGLVNTSAQCNAGPYSINFGDGQTASISVAGCSATNFQVPHTYSTSGTYAARLYRGNPAVNIGSVSINVGGSVSTSGGSFSVSGGINGNPLQARAIFDLSSSCVRYDLDWGDSSSHTMQSEGSCSGGSVGKEVTHTYSSAGAYTITLRRGSSLNSTDTAAITIVQ
;
A
#
# COMPACT_ATOMS: atom_id res chain seq x y z
N MET A 1 86.52 30.60 15.49
CA MET A 1 87.21 29.33 15.15
C MET A 1 86.22 28.19 15.34
N SER A 2 86.11 27.28 14.34
CA SER A 2 85.74 25.84 14.39
C SER A 2 84.71 25.32 15.42
N ARG A 3 83.75 24.41 15.16
CA ARG A 3 83.46 23.51 14.03
C ARG A 3 82.21 22.65 14.38
N ILE A 4 81.41 22.25 13.36
CA ILE A 4 80.73 20.92 13.16
C ILE A 4 79.53 20.59 14.09
N ILE A 5 78.25 20.64 13.66
CA ILE A 5 77.45 19.71 12.81
C ILE A 5 77.55 18.22 13.20
N GLN A 6 76.57 17.69 13.95
CA GLN A 6 76.11 16.31 13.72
C GLN A 6 74.67 16.06 14.21
N THR A 7 73.84 15.73 13.24
CA THR A 7 72.47 15.21 13.29
C THR A 7 72.32 13.95 14.15
N LEU A 8 71.26 13.89 14.96
CA LEU A 8 70.65 12.62 15.38
C LEU A 8 69.14 12.67 15.18
N ILE A 9 68.68 11.77 14.31
CA ILE A 9 67.29 11.51 13.93
C ILE A 9 66.63 10.76 15.08
N ILE A 10 65.52 11.28 15.63
CA ILE A 10 64.62 10.51 16.50
C ILE A 10 63.23 10.54 15.88
N SER A 11 62.86 9.39 15.33
CA SER A 11 61.54 9.06 14.79
C SER A 11 60.46 9.27 15.86
N ALA A 12 59.49 10.14 15.56
CA ALA A 12 58.24 10.21 16.30
C ALA A 12 57.38 9.00 15.91
N VAL A 13 57.22 8.07 16.86
CA VAL A 13 56.37 6.88 16.75
C VAL A 13 54.91 7.31 16.63
N LEU A 14 54.29 6.92 15.52
CA LEU A 14 52.87 7.00 15.27
C LEU A 14 52.14 6.05 16.23
N VAL A 15 51.24 6.59 17.06
CA VAL A 15 50.41 5.84 18.01
C VAL A 15 49.45 4.93 17.23
N PRO A 16 49.38 3.61 17.50
CA PRO A 16 48.31 2.77 16.96
C PRO A 16 47.01 3.07 17.72
N ALA A 17 45.96 3.41 16.97
CA ALA A 17 44.59 3.45 17.48
C ALA A 17 44.17 2.03 17.91
N PHE A 18 43.99 1.82 19.22
CA PHE A 18 43.38 0.60 19.73
C PHE A 18 41.89 0.61 19.38
N ALA A 19 41.49 -0.20 18.40
CA ALA A 19 40.13 -0.69 18.32
C ALA A 19 39.93 -1.64 19.51
N SER A 20 39.12 -1.24 20.49
CA SER A 20 38.72 -2.10 21.61
C SER A 20 37.75 -3.18 21.11
N ALA A 21 38.30 -4.28 20.57
CA ALA A 21 37.57 -5.53 20.50
C ALA A 21 37.26 -5.99 21.92
N LEU A 22 35.99 -6.31 22.22
CA LEU A 22 35.59 -6.82 23.53
C LEU A 22 36.49 -8.00 23.89
N THR A 23 37.18 -7.89 25.01
CA THR A 23 38.07 -8.92 25.52
C THR A 23 37.27 -10.16 25.94
N ALA A 24 37.91 -11.34 25.95
CA ALA A 24 37.25 -12.57 26.40
C ALA A 24 36.68 -12.45 27.82
N ASP A 25 37.26 -11.58 28.66
CA ASP A 25 36.78 -11.28 30.01
C ASP A 25 35.51 -10.42 30.01
N GLU A 26 35.37 -9.44 29.12
CA GLU A 26 34.15 -8.65 28.97
C GLU A 26 32.97 -9.49 28.45
N LEU A 27 33.24 -10.42 27.53
CA LEU A 27 32.22 -11.34 27.03
C LEU A 27 31.76 -12.32 28.14
N ARG A 28 32.68 -12.76 29.00
CA ARG A 28 32.39 -13.65 30.12
C ARG A 28 31.58 -12.93 31.22
N ILE A 29 31.83 -11.64 31.43
CA ILE A 29 31.00 -10.80 32.31
C ILE A 29 29.59 -10.65 31.73
N GLN A 30 29.44 -10.39 30.43
CA GLN A 30 28.13 -10.28 29.79
C GLN A 30 27.33 -11.60 29.84
N ILE A 31 27.98 -12.74 29.66
CA ILE A 31 27.34 -14.07 29.77
C ILE A 31 26.82 -14.30 31.19
N ASN A 32 27.60 -13.94 32.21
CA ASN A 32 27.18 -14.08 33.60
C ASN A 32 26.04 -13.13 33.97
N ASP A 33 26.03 -11.90 33.44
CA ASP A 33 24.92 -10.94 33.62
C ASP A 33 23.63 -11.43 32.95
N LEU A 34 23.73 -11.97 31.73
CA LEU A 34 22.59 -12.56 31.05
C LEU A 34 22.05 -13.78 31.81
N LEU A 35 22.92 -14.65 32.33
CA LEU A 35 22.50 -15.81 33.13
C LEU A 35 21.80 -15.37 34.42
N ALA A 36 22.30 -14.32 35.09
CA ALA A 36 21.66 -13.75 36.27
C ALA A 36 20.28 -13.14 35.92
N LYS A 37 20.16 -12.44 34.79
CA LYS A 37 18.87 -11.93 34.30
C LYS A 37 17.88 -13.04 33.97
N ILE A 38 18.34 -14.14 33.37
CA ILE A 38 17.50 -15.32 33.10
C ILE A 38 17.02 -15.94 34.41
N GLN A 39 17.88 -16.10 35.42
CA GLN A 39 17.46 -16.60 36.74
C GLN A 39 16.51 -15.65 37.46
N ALA A 40 16.71 -14.33 37.33
CA ALA A 40 15.79 -13.33 37.88
C ALA A 40 14.42 -13.37 37.20
N LEU A 41 14.38 -13.54 35.87
CA LEU A 41 13.13 -13.71 35.13
C LEU A 41 12.45 -15.04 35.45
N GLN A 42 13.21 -16.13 35.61
CA GLN A 42 12.67 -17.44 36.03
C GLN A 42 12.08 -17.38 37.44
N THR A 43 12.71 -16.65 38.37
CA THR A 43 12.17 -16.44 39.73
C THR A 43 10.96 -15.51 39.73
N GLN A 44 10.90 -14.50 38.86
CA GLN A 44 9.70 -13.67 38.68
C GLN A 44 8.53 -14.45 38.06
N ILE A 45 8.79 -15.37 37.12
CA ILE A 45 7.77 -16.28 36.57
C ILE A 45 7.30 -17.29 37.63
N SER A 46 8.18 -17.68 38.55
CA SER A 46 7.83 -18.57 39.67
C SER A 46 7.13 -17.85 40.84
N ALA A 47 7.31 -16.54 40.96
CA ALA A 47 6.72 -15.70 42.01
C ALA A 47 5.43 -14.96 41.57
N GLY A 48 5.13 -14.94 40.27
CA GLY A 48 3.91 -14.34 39.70
C GLY A 48 2.61 -15.14 39.89
N THR A 49 2.64 -16.27 40.62
CA THR A 49 1.49 -17.16 40.82
C THR A 49 1.19 -17.42 42.30
N ASN A 50 1.15 -16.37 43.12
CA ASN A 50 0.58 -16.45 44.47
C ASN A 50 -0.45 -15.34 44.72
N THR A 51 -1.60 -15.44 44.02
CA THR A 51 -2.89 -15.15 44.66
C THR A 51 -3.56 -16.48 44.96
N THR A 52 -3.63 -16.77 46.26
CA THR A 52 -4.30 -17.90 46.88
C THR A 52 -5.78 -17.93 46.52
N VAL A 53 -6.21 -18.96 45.78
CA VAL A 53 -7.60 -19.44 45.80
C VAL A 53 -7.57 -20.93 46.15
N PRO A 54 -8.43 -21.43 47.06
CA PRO A 54 -8.30 -22.74 47.71
C PRO A 54 -8.49 -23.92 46.75
N PRO A 55 -8.03 -25.15 47.12
CA PRO A 55 -8.26 -26.34 46.34
C PRO A 55 -9.68 -26.88 46.61
N THR A 56 -10.56 -26.77 45.62
CA THR A 56 -11.79 -27.57 45.57
C THR A 56 -11.74 -28.51 44.37
N SER A 57 -11.57 -29.80 44.69
CA SER A 57 -11.96 -30.95 43.88
C SER A 57 -13.32 -31.45 44.41
N PRO A 58 -14.18 -32.18 43.66
CA PRO A 58 -14.42 -32.21 42.21
C PRO A 58 -15.90 -31.88 41.90
N ALA A 59 -16.18 -31.12 40.84
CA ALA A 59 -17.55 -30.96 40.34
C ALA A 59 -17.57 -31.21 38.82
N ALA A 60 -17.98 -32.44 38.47
CA ALA A 60 -18.37 -32.80 37.13
C ALA A 60 -19.69 -32.10 36.77
N ALA A 61 -19.66 -31.29 35.71
CA ALA A 61 -20.77 -31.06 34.78
C ALA A 61 -20.17 -30.34 33.56
N GLY A 62 -20.43 -30.85 32.36
CA GLY A 62 -19.62 -30.59 31.19
C GLY A 62 -19.55 -29.13 30.79
N THR A 63 -18.38 -28.69 30.36
CA THR A 63 -18.28 -27.42 29.64
C THR A 63 -17.51 -27.67 28.37
N CYS A 64 -18.25 -28.16 27.38
CA CYS A 64 -17.81 -28.17 25.99
C CYS A 64 -17.07 -26.87 25.67
N PRO A 65 -15.87 -26.92 25.09
CA PRO A 65 -15.13 -25.71 24.80
C PRO A 65 -15.91 -24.91 23.74
N ARG A 66 -16.65 -23.88 24.19
CA ARG A 66 -17.23 -22.89 23.29
C ARG A 66 -16.12 -21.94 22.86
N VAL A 67 -15.43 -22.37 21.83
CA VAL A 67 -14.37 -21.59 21.18
C VAL A 67 -15.04 -20.54 20.30
N SER A 68 -15.38 -19.40 20.89
CA SER A 68 -16.04 -18.27 20.20
C SER A 68 -15.06 -17.39 19.41
N ARG A 69 -13.76 -17.63 19.56
CA ARG A 69 -12.68 -16.98 18.82
C ARG A 69 -11.59 -17.99 18.48
N VAL A 70 -10.83 -17.71 17.44
CA VAL A 70 -9.65 -18.51 17.09
C VAL A 70 -8.63 -18.45 18.24
N LEU A 71 -8.26 -19.60 18.81
CA LEU A 71 -7.26 -19.68 19.88
C LEU A 71 -5.91 -20.12 19.34
N HIS A 72 -4.85 -19.38 19.67
CA HIS A 72 -3.48 -19.61 19.23
C HIS A 72 -2.47 -19.39 20.36
N MET A 73 -1.18 -19.65 20.07
CA MET A 73 -0.08 -19.41 21.00
C MET A 73 -0.13 -17.99 21.58
N GLY A 74 0.01 -17.89 22.90
CA GLY A 74 -0.03 -16.62 23.63
C GLY A 74 -1.42 -16.22 24.17
N ASP A 75 -2.50 -16.85 23.69
CA ASP A 75 -3.83 -16.58 24.22
C ASP A 75 -3.98 -17.05 25.68
N SER A 76 -4.72 -16.28 26.47
CA SER A 76 -5.10 -16.66 27.83
C SER A 76 -6.59 -16.43 28.04
N GLY A 77 -7.20 -17.19 28.94
CA GLY A 77 -8.59 -16.97 29.34
C GLY A 77 -9.37 -18.23 29.64
N ALA A 78 -10.63 -18.05 30.03
CA ALA A 78 -11.54 -19.15 30.38
C ALA A 78 -11.86 -20.08 29.20
N ASP A 79 -11.77 -19.56 27.97
CA ASP A 79 -11.87 -20.34 26.72
C ASP A 79 -10.68 -21.30 26.55
N VAL A 80 -9.45 -20.83 26.82
CA VAL A 80 -8.24 -21.66 26.83
C VAL A 80 -8.29 -22.70 27.95
N THR A 81 -8.72 -22.32 29.16
CA THR A 81 -8.90 -23.25 30.28
C THR A 81 -9.83 -24.40 29.91
N ARG A 82 -10.99 -24.09 29.30
CA ARG A 82 -11.96 -25.11 28.87
C ARG A 82 -11.41 -26.00 27.76
N LEU A 83 -10.69 -25.43 26.79
CA LEU A 83 -10.02 -26.20 25.75
C LEU A 83 -9.02 -27.20 26.35
N GLN A 84 -8.17 -26.75 27.26
CA GLN A 84 -7.18 -27.60 27.93
C GLN A 84 -7.85 -28.71 28.75
N GLN A 85 -8.91 -28.39 29.49
CA GLN A 85 -9.71 -29.38 30.22
C GLN A 85 -10.28 -30.46 29.29
N PHE A 86 -10.81 -30.06 28.14
CA PHE A 86 -11.34 -30.99 27.15
C PHE A 86 -10.23 -31.87 26.54
N LEU A 87 -9.13 -31.27 26.10
CA LEU A 87 -8.00 -32.02 25.51
C LEU A 87 -7.37 -32.99 26.52
N ALA A 88 -7.35 -32.63 27.80
CA ALA A 88 -6.83 -33.46 28.90
C ALA A 88 -7.66 -34.73 29.18
N LEU A 89 -8.88 -34.84 28.63
CA LEU A 89 -9.69 -36.06 28.70
C LEU A 89 -9.03 -37.21 27.94
N ASP A 90 -8.27 -36.90 26.89
CA ASP A 90 -7.56 -37.89 26.07
C ASP A 90 -6.04 -37.80 26.32
N ALA A 91 -5.52 -38.78 27.05
CA ALA A 91 -4.09 -38.85 27.37
C ALA A 91 -3.18 -39.01 26.14
N ALA A 92 -3.70 -39.51 25.00
CA ALA A 92 -2.93 -39.60 23.75
C ALA A 92 -2.82 -38.23 23.05
N ILE A 93 -3.74 -37.31 23.34
CA ILE A 93 -3.77 -35.96 22.78
C ILE A 93 -3.05 -34.98 23.71
N TYR A 94 -3.39 -34.97 25.00
CA TYR A 94 -2.80 -34.06 25.98
C TYR A 94 -2.27 -34.79 27.23
N PRO A 95 -1.17 -35.55 27.11
CA PRO A 95 -0.59 -36.34 28.21
C PRO A 95 -0.14 -35.47 29.39
N GLU A 96 0.24 -34.22 29.15
CA GLU A 96 0.72 -33.30 30.16
C GLU A 96 -0.41 -32.78 31.07
N ARG A 97 -1.67 -32.85 30.61
CA ARG A 97 -2.90 -32.46 31.34
C ARG A 97 -2.83 -31.10 32.07
N ASN A 98 -1.98 -30.19 31.60
CA ASN A 98 -1.74 -28.92 32.25
C ASN A 98 -2.83 -27.91 31.88
N VAL A 99 -3.73 -27.61 32.81
CA VAL A 99 -4.80 -26.62 32.63
C VAL A 99 -4.38 -25.29 33.26
N SER A 100 -3.47 -24.58 32.60
CA SER A 100 -2.97 -23.29 33.07
C SER A 100 -3.88 -22.10 32.73
N GLY A 101 -4.82 -22.28 31.78
CA GLY A 101 -5.56 -21.18 31.16
C GLY A 101 -4.74 -20.33 30.20
N TYR A 102 -3.50 -20.74 29.90
CA TYR A 102 -2.59 -20.10 28.95
C TYR A 102 -2.25 -21.05 27.81
N TYR A 103 -2.43 -20.60 26.57
CA TYR A 103 -2.19 -21.36 25.36
C TYR A 103 -0.69 -21.30 25.03
N GLY A 104 0.05 -22.19 25.69
CA GLY A 104 1.49 -22.36 25.52
C GLY A 104 1.87 -23.48 24.55
N PRO A 105 3.17 -23.81 24.46
CA PRO A 105 3.68 -24.86 23.57
C PRO A 105 3.03 -26.23 23.79
N LEU A 106 2.70 -26.57 25.04
CA LEU A 106 2.05 -27.84 25.37
C LEU A 106 0.61 -27.91 24.86
N THR A 107 -0.12 -26.80 24.93
CA THR A 107 -1.51 -26.71 24.43
C THR A 107 -1.53 -26.69 22.91
N GLU A 108 -0.59 -25.99 22.27
CA GLU A 108 -0.42 -26.03 20.82
C GLU A 108 -0.12 -27.46 20.33
N ALA A 109 0.80 -28.17 20.99
CA ALA A 109 1.11 -29.56 20.66
C ALA A 109 -0.11 -30.49 20.82
N ALA A 110 -0.91 -30.30 21.88
CA ALA A 110 -2.15 -31.03 22.07
C ALA A 110 -3.18 -30.74 20.97
N VAL A 111 -3.34 -29.47 20.56
CA VAL A 111 -4.22 -29.09 19.44
C VAL A 111 -3.74 -29.69 18.13
N LYS A 112 -2.43 -29.71 17.85
CA LYS A 112 -1.85 -30.39 16.67
C LYS A 112 -2.18 -31.88 16.64
N ARG A 113 -1.97 -32.57 17.76
CA ARG A 113 -2.32 -34.00 17.89
C ARG A 113 -3.81 -34.23 17.69
N PHE A 114 -4.65 -33.37 18.28
CA PHE A 114 -6.10 -33.43 18.14
C PHE A 114 -6.53 -33.26 16.68
N GLN A 115 -5.98 -32.25 16.00
CA GLN A 115 -6.25 -31.99 14.59
C GLN A 115 -5.84 -33.15 13.71
N CYS A 116 -4.69 -33.77 13.99
CA CYS A 116 -4.22 -34.90 13.19
C CYS A 116 -5.05 -36.16 13.43
N LYS A 117 -5.37 -36.47 14.70
CA LYS A 117 -6.24 -37.59 15.06
C LYS A 117 -7.62 -37.49 14.41
N ASN A 118 -8.17 -36.28 14.35
CA ASN A 118 -9.47 -36.01 13.74
C ASN A 118 -9.41 -35.70 12.24
N LYS A 119 -8.28 -35.95 11.57
CA LYS A 119 -8.08 -35.75 10.13
C LYS A 119 -8.41 -34.32 9.64
N ILE A 120 -8.22 -33.33 10.52
CA ILE A 120 -8.43 -31.92 10.20
C ILE A 120 -7.21 -31.40 9.42
N VAL A 121 -6.02 -31.57 10.00
CA VAL A 121 -4.72 -31.19 9.45
C VAL A 121 -3.63 -31.90 10.26
N CYS A 122 -2.60 -32.41 9.59
CA CYS A 122 -1.45 -33.08 10.22
C CYS A 122 -0.11 -32.41 9.88
N ASP A 123 -0.10 -31.38 9.03
CA ASP A 123 1.11 -30.76 8.48
C ASP A 123 0.91 -29.25 8.18
N GLY A 124 2.00 -28.51 8.03
CA GLY A 124 2.03 -27.06 7.84
C GLY A 124 2.12 -26.26 9.14
N ASP A 125 1.60 -25.04 9.16
CA ASP A 125 1.69 -24.13 10.30
C ASP A 125 0.39 -23.37 10.58
N ALA A 126 0.38 -22.61 11.67
CA ALA A 126 -0.77 -21.82 12.12
C ALA A 126 -1.30 -20.83 11.08
N ALA A 127 -0.41 -20.20 10.30
CA ALA A 127 -0.75 -19.18 9.31
C ALA A 127 -1.14 -19.79 7.96
N SER A 128 -0.52 -20.91 7.56
CA SER A 128 -0.74 -21.54 6.25
C SER A 128 -1.87 -22.57 6.26
N THR A 129 -1.91 -23.46 7.26
CA THR A 129 -2.86 -24.59 7.31
C THR A 129 -3.76 -24.56 8.55
N GLY A 130 -3.51 -23.65 9.49
CA GLY A 130 -4.20 -23.60 10.78
C GLY A 130 -3.72 -24.69 11.75
N TYR A 131 -2.57 -25.31 11.48
CA TYR A 131 -2.02 -26.39 12.32
C TYR A 131 -1.51 -25.83 13.64
N GLY A 132 -2.07 -26.33 14.75
CA GLY A 132 -1.82 -25.84 16.10
C GLY A 132 -2.71 -24.69 16.55
N VAL A 133 -3.73 -24.33 15.76
CA VAL A 133 -4.69 -23.27 16.08
C VAL A 133 -6.09 -23.86 16.23
N THR A 134 -6.86 -23.35 17.20
CA THR A 134 -8.26 -23.74 17.39
C THR A 134 -9.17 -22.91 16.49
N GLY A 135 -8.95 -23.01 15.18
CA GLY A 135 -9.79 -22.36 14.17
C GLY A 135 -11.17 -23.02 14.02
N PRO A 136 -12.03 -22.54 13.11
CA PRO A 136 -13.41 -23.01 12.96
C PRO A 136 -13.53 -24.53 12.73
N ARG A 137 -12.60 -25.14 11.98
CA ARG A 137 -12.58 -26.61 11.76
C ARG A 137 -12.32 -27.38 13.06
N THR A 138 -11.32 -26.94 13.83
CA THR A 138 -11.00 -27.52 15.14
C THR A 138 -12.15 -27.31 16.13
N ALA A 139 -12.72 -26.11 16.18
CA ALA A 139 -13.85 -25.76 17.05
C ALA A 139 -15.12 -26.57 16.74
N ALA A 140 -15.42 -26.82 15.45
CA ALA A 140 -16.57 -27.62 15.06
C ALA A 140 -16.44 -29.08 15.51
N ILE A 141 -15.26 -29.70 15.33
CA ILE A 141 -15.00 -31.06 15.81
C ILE A 141 -15.00 -31.13 17.34
N LEU A 142 -14.41 -30.14 18.01
CA LEU A 142 -14.47 -30.03 19.47
C LEU A 142 -15.93 -29.99 19.97
N ALA A 143 -16.80 -29.22 19.30
CA ALA A 143 -18.22 -29.14 19.64
C ALA A 143 -18.98 -30.45 19.38
N LEU A 144 -18.61 -31.21 18.33
CA LEU A 144 -19.20 -32.52 18.02
C LEU A 144 -18.80 -33.63 19.01
N GLN A 145 -17.64 -33.50 19.67
CA GLN A 145 -17.09 -34.51 20.59
C GLN A 145 -17.45 -34.27 22.06
N CYS A 146 -18.38 -33.35 22.34
CA CYS A 146 -18.84 -33.07 23.69
C CYS A 146 -19.92 -34.06 24.16
N PRO A 147 -19.77 -34.71 25.35
CA PRO A 147 -20.72 -35.70 25.88
C PRO A 147 -22.10 -35.15 26.26
N ASP A 148 -22.17 -33.87 26.63
CA ASP A 148 -23.43 -33.16 26.83
C ASP A 148 -23.80 -32.54 25.48
N GLY A 149 -24.71 -33.18 24.75
CA GLY A 149 -25.16 -32.73 23.44
C GLY A 149 -25.37 -31.22 23.40
N GLY A 150 -24.52 -30.53 22.63
CA GLY A 150 -24.75 -29.15 22.22
C GLY A 150 -25.91 -29.00 21.23
N GLY A 151 -26.71 -30.05 21.05
CA GLY A 151 -28.04 -29.98 20.48
C GLY A 151 -29.02 -29.57 21.58
N VAL A 152 -29.45 -28.32 21.53
CA VAL A 152 -30.86 -28.08 21.82
C VAL A 152 -31.62 -28.86 20.75
N ALA A 153 -32.06 -30.07 21.12
CA ALA A 153 -33.11 -30.77 20.41
C ALA A 153 -34.44 -30.06 20.71
N THR A 154 -34.67 -28.94 20.03
CA THR A 154 -36.03 -28.55 19.63
C THR A 154 -36.09 -28.80 18.14
N GLY A 155 -36.88 -29.78 17.75
CA GLY A 155 -36.93 -30.30 16.39
C GLY A 155 -37.17 -29.23 15.32
N GLY A 156 -36.55 -29.45 14.17
CA GLY A 156 -36.81 -28.74 12.93
C GLY A 156 -35.66 -27.87 12.43
N THR A 157 -35.16 -28.21 11.24
CA THR A 157 -34.28 -27.44 10.32
C THR A 157 -32.75 -27.59 10.47
N GLY A 158 -32.18 -28.35 9.52
CA GLY A 158 -30.82 -28.24 8.95
C GLY A 158 -29.65 -27.85 9.86
N GLN A 159 -28.96 -28.84 10.44
CA GLN A 159 -27.61 -28.66 10.97
C GLN A 159 -26.65 -28.34 9.82
N VAL A 160 -26.36 -27.06 9.61
CA VAL A 160 -25.47 -26.56 8.57
C VAL A 160 -24.04 -26.45 9.08
N SER A 161 -23.06 -26.93 8.29
CA SER A 161 -21.64 -26.86 8.61
C SER A 161 -20.82 -26.76 7.33
N GLY A 162 -19.73 -26.01 7.36
CA GLY A 162 -18.85 -25.85 6.21
C GLY A 162 -17.66 -24.96 6.50
N PHE A 163 -16.64 -25.02 5.65
CA PHE A 163 -15.47 -24.17 5.72
C PHE A 163 -15.02 -23.72 4.33
N ILE A 164 -14.22 -22.67 4.34
CA ILE A 164 -13.69 -22.01 3.15
C ILE A 164 -12.17 -21.95 3.25
N LYS A 165 -11.50 -22.30 2.17
CA LYS A 165 -10.06 -22.15 1.99
C LYS A 165 -9.84 -21.28 0.75
N VAL A 166 -8.97 -20.29 0.85
CA VAL A 166 -8.66 -19.40 -0.27
C VAL A 166 -7.17 -19.52 -0.59
N THR A 167 -6.83 -19.72 -1.86
CA THR A 167 -5.44 -19.85 -2.31
C THR A 167 -5.21 -19.08 -3.62
N PRO A 168 -4.21 -18.18 -3.70
CA PRO A 168 -3.39 -17.64 -2.61
C PRO A 168 -4.18 -16.71 -1.66
N THR A 169 -3.76 -16.59 -0.41
CA THR A 169 -4.35 -15.65 0.57
C THR A 169 -3.73 -14.26 0.53
N SER A 170 -2.63 -14.09 -0.21
CA SER A 170 -1.99 -12.79 -0.39
C SER A 170 -1.28 -12.69 -1.73
N GLY A 171 -1.23 -11.50 -2.30
CA GLY A 171 -0.48 -11.23 -3.52
C GLY A 171 -0.79 -9.87 -4.12
N PRO A 172 -0.08 -9.48 -5.19
CA PRO A 172 -0.29 -8.21 -5.85
C PRO A 172 -1.66 -8.16 -6.55
N SER A 173 -2.28 -6.99 -6.59
CA SER A 173 -3.42 -6.74 -7.49
C SER A 173 -2.98 -6.77 -8.97
N PRO A 174 -3.77 -7.38 -9.88
CA PRO A 174 -4.98 -8.17 -9.60
C PRO A 174 -4.63 -9.57 -9.09
N LEU A 175 -5.25 -9.98 -7.98
CA LEU A 175 -5.01 -11.29 -7.37
C LEU A 175 -6.11 -12.28 -7.78
N ASN A 176 -5.79 -13.24 -8.64
CA ASN A 176 -6.67 -14.39 -8.90
C ASN A 176 -6.55 -15.39 -7.75
N VAL A 177 -7.66 -15.71 -7.12
CA VAL A 177 -7.75 -16.68 -6.04
C VAL A 177 -8.69 -17.81 -6.39
N LEU A 178 -8.37 -19.00 -5.88
CA LEU A 178 -9.26 -20.14 -5.84
C LEU A 178 -9.87 -20.23 -4.45
N VAL A 179 -11.19 -20.22 -4.39
CA VAL A 179 -11.99 -20.37 -3.18
C VAL A 179 -12.54 -21.79 -3.14
N ASP A 180 -11.86 -22.66 -2.40
CA ASP A 180 -12.28 -24.03 -2.13
C ASP A 180 -13.28 -24.04 -0.97
N VAL A 181 -14.48 -24.51 -1.23
CA VAL A 181 -15.58 -24.59 -0.27
C VAL A 181 -15.94 -26.04 -0.03
N THR A 182 -15.96 -26.45 1.24
CA THR A 182 -16.49 -27.73 1.68
C THR A 182 -17.67 -27.49 2.60
N VAL A 183 -18.85 -27.97 2.22
CA VAL A 183 -20.08 -27.85 3.02
C VAL A 183 -20.65 -29.23 3.37
N ASN A 184 -21.54 -29.26 4.35
CA ASN A 184 -22.16 -30.46 4.91
C ASN A 184 -21.18 -31.45 5.56
N THR A 185 -20.17 -30.93 6.25
CA THR A 185 -19.19 -31.74 7.01
C THR A 185 -19.79 -32.51 8.18
N ALA A 186 -21.00 -32.14 8.62
CA ALA A 186 -21.78 -32.87 9.62
C ALA A 186 -22.64 -34.00 9.03
N HIS A 187 -22.58 -34.19 7.70
CA HIS A 187 -23.36 -35.18 6.96
C HIS A 187 -24.88 -35.11 7.21
N ALA A 188 -25.40 -33.90 7.33
CA ALA A 188 -26.83 -33.67 7.51
C ALA A 188 -27.56 -33.97 6.20
N CYS A 189 -28.71 -34.66 6.30
CA CYS A 189 -29.54 -35.02 5.14
C CYS A 189 -30.59 -33.96 4.77
N GLY A 190 -30.56 -32.80 5.43
CA GLY A 190 -31.46 -31.67 5.17
C GLY A 190 -30.95 -30.78 4.04
N ALA A 191 -31.87 -30.18 3.27
CA ALA A 191 -31.49 -29.21 2.25
C ALA A 191 -30.90 -27.94 2.90
N ALA A 192 -29.82 -27.42 2.31
CA ALA A 192 -29.17 -26.20 2.77
C ALA A 192 -28.60 -25.42 1.58
N THR A 193 -28.57 -24.09 1.71
CA THR A 193 -27.94 -23.19 0.74
C THR A 193 -26.89 -22.36 1.46
N TYR A 194 -25.68 -22.36 0.91
CA TYR A 194 -24.56 -21.57 1.40
C TYR A 194 -24.27 -20.45 0.42
N GLN A 195 -24.06 -19.24 0.95
CA GLN A 195 -23.64 -18.07 0.19
C GLN A 195 -22.18 -17.75 0.48
N ILE A 196 -21.43 -17.44 -0.57
CA ILE A 196 -20.03 -17.00 -0.53
C ILE A 196 -20.01 -15.51 -0.87
N ASP A 197 -19.66 -14.69 0.08
CA ASP A 197 -19.45 -13.24 -0.09
C ASP A 197 -17.95 -12.97 -0.15
N TYR A 198 -17.47 -12.42 -1.26
CA TYR A 198 -16.04 -12.15 -1.47
C TYR A 198 -15.56 -10.88 -0.76
N GLY A 199 -16.46 -10.05 -0.21
CA GLY A 199 -16.08 -8.85 0.55
C GLY A 199 -15.65 -7.65 -0.29
N ASP A 200 -15.82 -7.71 -1.63
CA ASP A 200 -15.48 -6.65 -2.59
C ASP A 200 -16.70 -6.13 -3.37
N ALA A 201 -17.91 -6.40 -2.87
CA ALA A 201 -19.21 -6.06 -3.47
C ALA A 201 -19.53 -6.76 -4.81
N THR A 202 -18.78 -7.81 -5.18
CA THR A 202 -19.16 -8.68 -6.30
C THR A 202 -20.32 -9.60 -5.94
N ALA A 203 -20.99 -10.16 -6.96
CA ALA A 203 -22.13 -11.05 -6.75
C ALA A 203 -21.70 -12.32 -5.98
N PRO A 204 -22.46 -12.75 -4.96
CA PRO A 204 -22.06 -13.87 -4.11
C PRO A 204 -22.14 -15.20 -4.87
N GLY A 205 -21.21 -16.10 -4.58
CA GLY A 205 -21.28 -17.50 -5.00
C GLY A 205 -22.32 -18.27 -4.20
N THR A 206 -22.85 -19.36 -4.75
CA THR A 206 -23.83 -20.21 -4.06
C THR A 206 -23.48 -21.69 -4.17
N VAL A 207 -23.54 -22.40 -3.04
CA VAL A 207 -23.42 -23.86 -2.98
C VAL A 207 -24.70 -24.45 -2.43
N ILE A 208 -25.27 -25.44 -3.12
CA ILE A 208 -26.54 -26.07 -2.75
C ILE A 208 -26.26 -27.50 -2.27
N VAL A 209 -26.75 -27.81 -1.07
CA VAL A 209 -26.87 -29.18 -0.56
C VAL A 209 -28.32 -29.63 -0.79
N PRO A 210 -28.57 -30.60 -1.70
CA PRO A 210 -29.92 -31.04 -2.00
C PRO A 210 -30.53 -31.80 -0.82
N ALA A 211 -31.87 -31.86 -0.78
CA ALA A 211 -32.57 -32.72 0.17
C ALA A 211 -32.14 -34.18 -0.02
N ASN A 212 -31.86 -34.87 1.09
CA ASN A 212 -31.28 -36.23 1.15
C ASN A 212 -29.81 -36.33 0.70
N GLY A 213 -29.14 -35.21 0.44
CA GLY A 213 -27.70 -35.15 0.15
C GLY A 213 -26.87 -35.19 1.44
N CYS A 214 -26.75 -36.36 2.07
CA CYS A 214 -26.06 -36.50 3.37
C CYS A 214 -24.52 -36.42 3.27
N ASN A 215 -23.95 -36.36 2.07
CA ASN A 215 -22.50 -36.33 1.90
C ASN A 215 -21.95 -34.90 1.94
N GLU A 216 -20.65 -34.77 2.19
CA GLU A 216 -19.93 -33.53 1.97
C GLU A 216 -20.00 -33.09 0.51
N VAL A 217 -20.14 -31.79 0.30
CA VAL A 217 -20.11 -31.16 -1.02
C VAL A 217 -18.87 -30.28 -1.09
N HIS A 218 -18.04 -30.54 -2.11
CA HIS A 218 -16.81 -29.81 -2.36
C HIS A 218 -16.96 -29.05 -3.68
N GLN A 219 -16.71 -27.73 -3.65
CA GLN A 219 -16.79 -26.89 -4.84
C GLN A 219 -15.74 -25.79 -4.79
N ALA A 220 -15.11 -25.52 -5.93
CA ALA A 220 -14.10 -24.48 -6.05
C ALA A 220 -14.62 -23.35 -6.95
N PHE A 221 -14.37 -22.10 -6.54
CA PHE A 221 -14.75 -20.89 -7.27
C PHE A 221 -13.51 -20.07 -7.56
N SER A 222 -13.31 -19.67 -8.83
CA SER A 222 -12.28 -18.69 -9.17
C SER A 222 -12.83 -17.29 -8.93
N HIS A 223 -12.07 -16.45 -8.23
CA HIS A 223 -12.42 -15.05 -7.99
C HIS A 223 -11.20 -14.15 -8.19
N VAL A 224 -11.40 -12.95 -8.73
CA VAL A 224 -10.30 -12.01 -8.99
C VAL A 224 -10.51 -10.74 -8.17
N TYR A 225 -9.62 -10.49 -7.22
CA TYR A 225 -9.58 -9.21 -6.52
C TYR A 225 -8.80 -8.18 -7.35
N ALA A 226 -9.53 -7.28 -7.99
CA ALA A 226 -8.98 -6.27 -8.88
C ALA A 226 -8.33 -5.08 -8.16
N ASN A 227 -8.63 -4.87 -6.89
CA ASN A 227 -8.16 -3.71 -6.12
C ASN A 227 -7.28 -4.17 -4.96
N ALA A 228 -6.31 -3.32 -4.58
CA ALA A 228 -5.56 -3.53 -3.36
C ALA A 228 -6.46 -3.31 -2.15
N GLY A 229 -6.31 -4.14 -1.13
CA GLY A 229 -7.21 -4.14 0.01
C GLY A 229 -7.11 -5.43 0.82
N THR A 230 -7.74 -5.41 1.98
CA THR A 230 -7.94 -6.62 2.79
C THR A 230 -9.40 -7.03 2.67
N TYR A 231 -9.65 -8.18 2.08
CA TYR A 231 -10.99 -8.70 1.82
C TYR A 231 -11.28 -9.86 2.75
N ALA A 232 -12.47 -9.86 3.34
CA ALA A 232 -12.97 -11.00 4.10
C ALA A 232 -13.89 -11.82 3.19
N VAL A 233 -13.53 -13.06 2.91
CA VAL A 233 -14.33 -14.01 2.16
C VAL A 233 -15.19 -14.79 3.14
N LEU A 234 -16.50 -14.56 3.14
CA LEU A 234 -17.45 -15.12 4.10
C LEU A 234 -18.28 -16.23 3.46
N LEU A 235 -18.34 -17.38 4.10
CA LEU A 235 -19.29 -18.44 3.80
C LEU A 235 -20.39 -18.43 4.87
N ARG A 236 -21.66 -18.33 4.47
CA ARG A 236 -22.80 -18.21 5.38
C ARG A 236 -23.95 -19.15 5.02
N SER A 237 -24.59 -19.74 6.02
CA SER A 237 -25.87 -20.45 5.88
C SER A 237 -26.59 -20.44 7.23
N GLY A 238 -27.76 -19.82 7.32
CA GLY A 238 -28.47 -19.66 8.60
C GLY A 238 -27.58 -18.98 9.67
N THR A 239 -27.38 -19.65 10.81
CA THR A 239 -26.49 -19.19 11.90
C THR A 239 -25.02 -19.58 11.70
N HIS A 240 -24.69 -20.39 10.69
CA HIS A 240 -23.33 -20.80 10.40
C HIS A 240 -22.62 -19.72 9.57
N GLN A 241 -21.49 -19.24 10.05
CA GLN A 241 -20.66 -18.26 9.38
C GLN A 241 -19.18 -18.54 9.63
N VAL A 242 -18.39 -18.54 8.57
CA VAL A 242 -16.92 -18.68 8.62
C VAL A 242 -16.29 -17.74 7.60
N SER A 243 -15.06 -17.29 7.87
CA SER A 243 -14.37 -16.34 7.00
C SER A 243 -12.92 -16.72 6.74
N ALA A 244 -12.42 -16.39 5.56
CA ALA A 244 -11.00 -16.34 5.23
C ALA A 244 -10.62 -14.89 4.90
N THR A 245 -9.37 -14.51 5.16
CA THR A 245 -8.87 -13.16 4.81
C THR A 245 -7.96 -13.26 3.60
N VAL A 246 -8.16 -12.35 2.64
CA VAL A 246 -7.30 -12.18 1.47
C VAL A 246 -6.68 -10.80 1.51
N THR A 247 -5.35 -10.72 1.49
CA THR A 247 -4.61 -9.46 1.49
C THR A 247 -4.04 -9.19 0.10
N VAL A 248 -4.63 -8.24 -0.59
CA VAL A 248 -4.18 -7.82 -1.91
C VAL A 248 -3.27 -6.61 -1.72
N SER A 249 -1.97 -6.81 -1.93
CA SER A 249 -1.02 -5.71 -1.93
C SER A 249 -1.15 -4.90 -3.21
N GLN A 250 -0.82 -3.60 -3.15
CA GLN A 250 -0.63 -2.84 -4.37
C GLN A 250 0.42 -3.56 -5.21
N GLY A 251 0.10 -3.82 -6.48
CA GLY A 251 0.98 -4.60 -7.34
C GLY A 251 2.35 -3.96 -7.46
N SER A 252 3.35 -4.54 -6.79
CA SER A 252 4.77 -4.23 -7.03
C SER A 252 5.20 -4.94 -8.30
N GLY A 253 4.85 -4.36 -9.45
CA GLY A 253 5.15 -4.94 -10.75
C GLY A 253 4.98 -3.95 -11.89
N LEU A 254 5.96 -3.06 -12.07
CA LEU A 254 6.32 -2.51 -13.39
C LEU A 254 7.85 -2.43 -13.50
N SER A 255 8.46 -3.59 -13.70
CA SER A 255 9.71 -3.71 -14.45
C SER A 255 9.38 -4.65 -15.61
N GLY A 256 9.34 -4.26 -16.89
CA GLY A 256 9.77 -3.01 -17.50
C GLY A 256 9.00 -2.68 -18.80
N ALA A 257 7.72 -2.35 -18.67
CA ALA A 257 7.01 -1.49 -19.62
C ALA A 257 5.96 -0.74 -18.81
N SER A 258 6.30 0.43 -18.29
CA SER A 258 5.34 1.28 -17.59
C SER A 258 4.44 1.96 -18.61
N ASP A 259 3.14 2.06 -18.31
CA ASP A 259 2.31 3.02 -19.03
C ASP A 259 2.93 4.40 -18.94
N THR A 260 2.85 5.17 -20.02
CA THR A 260 3.49 6.48 -20.12
C THR A 260 2.47 7.55 -20.43
N ILE A 261 2.77 8.75 -19.95
CA ILE A 261 2.11 9.98 -20.38
C ILE A 261 3.20 11.03 -20.61
N SER A 262 3.10 11.71 -21.75
CA SER A 262 3.88 12.87 -22.11
C SER A 262 2.94 13.95 -22.63
N GLY A 263 3.39 15.21 -22.58
CA GLY A 263 2.70 16.35 -23.17
C GLY A 263 3.70 17.18 -23.96
N SER A 264 3.31 17.64 -25.14
CA SER A 264 4.11 18.58 -25.90
C SER A 264 3.23 19.65 -26.56
N PRO A 265 3.58 20.95 -26.44
CA PRO A 265 4.65 21.50 -25.61
C PRO A 265 4.33 21.40 -24.10
N THR A 266 5.35 21.38 -23.23
CA THR A 266 5.16 21.45 -21.76
C THR A 266 5.05 22.87 -21.22
N SER A 267 5.23 23.88 -22.08
CA SER A 267 5.08 25.27 -21.72
C SER A 267 4.75 26.18 -22.90
N GLY A 268 4.19 27.35 -22.58
CA GLY A 268 3.82 28.37 -23.56
C GLY A 268 2.83 29.38 -22.96
N SER A 269 2.39 30.34 -23.76
CA SER A 269 1.41 31.34 -23.33
C SER A 269 -0.02 30.84 -23.50
N ALA A 270 -0.93 31.27 -22.62
CA ALA A 270 -2.35 31.06 -22.79
C ALA A 270 -2.87 31.82 -24.04
N PRO A 271 -3.78 31.23 -24.84
CA PRO A 271 -4.24 29.84 -24.77
C PRO A 271 -3.17 28.86 -25.29
N LEU A 272 -2.84 27.83 -24.50
CA LEU A 272 -1.83 26.83 -24.86
C LEU A 272 -2.48 25.50 -25.20
N THR A 273 -2.37 25.06 -26.45
CA THR A 273 -2.78 23.71 -26.87
C THR A 273 -1.64 22.73 -26.69
N VAL A 274 -1.85 21.70 -25.86
CA VAL A 274 -0.92 20.61 -25.57
C VAL A 274 -1.45 19.31 -26.15
N SER A 275 -0.62 18.59 -26.89
CA SER A 275 -0.92 17.22 -27.31
C SER A 275 -0.38 16.26 -26.26
N PHE A 276 -1.28 15.59 -25.53
CA PHE A 276 -0.93 14.51 -24.61
C PHE A 276 -0.83 13.20 -25.37
N SER A 277 0.23 12.44 -25.13
CA SER A 277 0.44 11.15 -25.79
C SER A 277 1.12 10.16 -24.86
N GLY A 278 1.04 8.87 -25.20
CA GLY A 278 1.72 7.84 -24.44
C GLY A 278 1.24 6.46 -24.81
N LEU A 279 1.73 5.48 -24.06
CA LEU A 279 1.39 4.07 -24.22
C LEU A 279 0.63 3.62 -22.97
N VAL A 280 -0.54 3.02 -23.17
CA VAL A 280 -1.36 2.43 -22.09
C VAL A 280 -1.56 0.94 -22.32
N ASN A 281 -1.92 0.19 -21.27
CA ASN A 281 -2.09 -1.25 -21.31
C ASN A 281 -0.83 -2.00 -21.78
N THR A 282 0.36 -1.54 -21.37
CA THR A 282 1.63 -2.21 -21.68
C THR A 282 1.67 -3.67 -21.20
N SER A 283 0.86 -3.99 -20.19
CA SER A 283 0.64 -5.34 -19.66
C SER A 283 -0.27 -6.22 -20.51
N ALA A 284 -0.74 -5.77 -21.68
CA ALA A 284 -1.50 -6.56 -22.64
C ALA A 284 -2.77 -7.23 -22.02
N GLN A 285 -3.46 -6.52 -21.12
CA GLN A 285 -4.64 -7.04 -20.44
C GLN A 285 -5.86 -6.90 -21.34
N CYS A 286 -6.62 -7.97 -21.55
CA CYS A 286 -7.85 -7.96 -22.35
C CYS A 286 -8.97 -7.11 -21.72
N ASN A 287 -8.91 -6.94 -20.39
CA ASN A 287 -9.90 -6.22 -19.59
C ASN A 287 -9.21 -5.09 -18.79
N ALA A 288 -8.39 -4.27 -19.45
CA ALA A 288 -7.51 -3.29 -18.81
C ALA A 288 -8.23 -2.17 -18.02
N GLY A 289 -9.57 -2.16 -18.01
CA GLY A 289 -10.39 -1.13 -17.38
C GLY A 289 -10.34 0.20 -18.13
N PRO A 290 -11.10 1.21 -17.68
CA PRO A 290 -11.06 2.53 -18.32
C PRO A 290 -9.74 3.25 -18.02
N TYR A 291 -9.21 3.93 -19.03
CA TYR A 291 -8.13 4.89 -18.89
C TYR A 291 -8.69 6.30 -19.03
N SER A 292 -8.14 7.24 -18.28
CA SER A 292 -8.52 8.65 -18.39
C SER A 292 -7.37 9.58 -18.07
N ILE A 293 -7.43 10.79 -18.60
CA ILE A 293 -6.54 11.89 -18.26
C ILE A 293 -7.36 12.95 -17.52
N ASN A 294 -6.87 13.42 -16.38
CA ASN A 294 -7.32 14.67 -15.78
C ASN A 294 -6.28 15.74 -16.11
N PHE A 295 -6.68 16.84 -16.76
CA PHE A 295 -5.76 17.86 -17.22
C PHE A 295 -5.30 18.81 -16.10
N GLY A 296 -5.90 18.74 -14.91
CA GLY A 296 -5.54 19.56 -13.76
C GLY A 296 -6.25 20.92 -13.72
N ASP A 297 -7.08 21.24 -14.71
CA ASP A 297 -7.95 22.43 -14.79
C ASP A 297 -9.43 22.12 -14.54
N GLY A 298 -9.72 20.90 -14.06
CA GLY A 298 -11.07 20.39 -13.84
C GLY A 298 -11.66 19.62 -15.02
N GLN A 299 -11.00 19.63 -16.20
CA GLN A 299 -11.43 18.85 -17.36
C GLN A 299 -10.77 17.47 -17.40
N THR A 300 -11.47 16.51 -18.01
CA THR A 300 -11.00 15.12 -18.17
C THR A 300 -11.27 14.59 -19.57
N ALA A 301 -10.47 13.62 -20.02
CA ALA A 301 -10.71 12.87 -21.25
C ALA A 301 -10.56 11.37 -21.01
N SER A 302 -11.40 10.56 -21.66
CA SER A 302 -11.30 9.09 -21.64
C SER A 302 -10.38 8.60 -22.75
N ILE A 303 -9.58 7.57 -22.45
CA ILE A 303 -8.74 6.86 -23.43
C ILE A 303 -9.36 5.48 -23.66
N SER A 304 -9.66 5.18 -24.92
CA SER A 304 -10.15 3.86 -25.34
C SER A 304 -8.98 2.91 -25.57
N VAL A 305 -8.99 1.77 -24.89
CA VAL A 305 -8.05 0.66 -25.11
C VAL A 305 -8.81 -0.46 -25.80
N ALA A 306 -8.32 -0.91 -26.96
CA ALA A 306 -8.95 -1.96 -27.73
C ALA A 306 -8.13 -3.26 -27.65
N GLY A 307 -8.76 -4.33 -27.17
CA GLY A 307 -8.18 -5.67 -27.13
C GLY A 307 -7.08 -5.86 -26.07
N CYS A 308 -6.33 -6.95 -26.21
CA CYS A 308 -5.36 -7.43 -25.23
C CYS A 308 -3.94 -6.89 -25.50
N SER A 309 -3.81 -5.65 -25.96
CA SER A 309 -2.52 -5.12 -26.41
C SER A 309 -2.27 -3.70 -25.90
N ALA A 310 -0.99 -3.34 -25.83
CA ALA A 310 -0.58 -1.97 -25.56
C ALA A 310 -1.13 -1.04 -26.64
N THR A 311 -1.71 0.08 -26.23
CA THR A 311 -2.41 1.02 -27.10
C THR A 311 -1.75 2.39 -26.98
N ASN A 312 -1.34 2.98 -28.11
CA ASN A 312 -0.91 4.37 -28.13
C ASN A 312 -2.14 5.29 -28.09
N PHE A 313 -2.07 6.35 -27.30
CA PHE A 313 -3.10 7.38 -27.29
C PHE A 313 -2.50 8.73 -27.67
N GLN A 314 -3.37 9.60 -28.22
CA GLN A 314 -3.07 11.00 -28.43
C GLN A 314 -4.34 11.81 -28.18
N VAL A 315 -4.28 12.76 -27.24
CA VAL A 315 -5.41 13.60 -26.82
C VAL A 315 -4.95 15.06 -26.75
N PRO A 316 -5.45 15.95 -27.62
CA PRO A 316 -5.18 17.37 -27.50
C PRO A 316 -6.04 18.00 -26.39
N HIS A 317 -5.48 18.98 -25.69
CA HIS A 317 -6.20 19.82 -24.72
C HIS A 317 -5.68 21.25 -24.74
N THR A 318 -6.55 22.24 -24.53
CA THR A 318 -6.19 23.67 -24.58
C THR A 318 -6.43 24.33 -23.22
N TYR A 319 -5.36 24.84 -22.62
CA TYR A 319 -5.41 25.62 -21.39
C TYR A 319 -5.66 27.10 -21.71
N SER A 320 -6.81 27.63 -21.30
CA SER A 320 -7.21 29.02 -21.60
C SER A 320 -6.68 30.06 -20.61
N THR A 321 -6.26 29.64 -19.41
CA THR A 321 -5.81 30.54 -18.35
C THR A 321 -4.37 30.25 -17.97
N SER A 322 -3.59 31.29 -17.66
CA SER A 322 -2.25 31.13 -17.14
C SER A 322 -2.26 30.39 -15.79
N GLY A 323 -1.35 29.46 -15.59
CA GLY A 323 -1.24 28.64 -14.39
C GLY A 323 -0.34 27.43 -14.60
N THR A 324 -0.08 26.70 -13.53
CA THR A 324 0.58 25.38 -13.61
C THR A 324 -0.44 24.29 -13.44
N TYR A 325 -0.48 23.37 -14.41
CA TYR A 325 -1.43 22.26 -14.44
C TYR A 325 -0.68 20.93 -14.36
N ALA A 326 -1.11 20.07 -13.44
CA ALA A 326 -0.59 18.71 -13.33
C ALA A 326 -1.55 17.76 -14.06
N ALA A 327 -1.26 17.48 -15.34
CA ALA A 327 -2.02 16.51 -16.11
C ALA A 327 -1.65 15.10 -15.64
N ARG A 328 -2.67 14.31 -15.30
CA ARG A 328 -2.55 13.04 -14.58
C ARG A 328 -3.25 11.93 -15.35
N LEU A 329 -2.52 10.87 -15.67
CA LEU A 329 -3.06 9.65 -16.26
C LEU A 329 -3.60 8.75 -15.15
N TYR A 330 -4.81 8.23 -15.34
CA TYR A 330 -5.47 7.31 -14.44
C TYR A 330 -5.86 6.01 -15.13
N ARG A 331 -5.85 4.92 -14.35
CA ARG A 331 -6.26 3.58 -14.76
C ARG A 331 -7.28 3.01 -13.77
N GLY A 332 -8.30 2.33 -14.28
CA GLY A 332 -9.19 1.46 -13.50
C GLY A 332 -10.34 2.18 -12.79
N ASN A 333 -11.04 1.43 -11.95
CA ASN A 333 -12.13 1.90 -11.08
C ASN A 333 -12.05 1.18 -9.72
N PRO A 334 -11.65 1.86 -8.62
CA PRO A 334 -11.34 3.29 -8.52
C PRO A 334 -10.11 3.69 -9.33
N ALA A 335 -10.14 4.92 -9.86
CA ALA A 335 -9.10 5.46 -10.72
C ALA A 335 -7.77 5.66 -9.94
N VAL A 336 -6.71 4.94 -10.34
CA VAL A 336 -5.38 5.07 -9.75
C VAL A 336 -4.51 5.97 -10.65
N ASN A 337 -3.85 6.96 -10.07
CA ASN A 337 -2.89 7.79 -10.81
C ASN A 337 -1.64 6.97 -11.14
N ILE A 338 -1.33 6.84 -12.43
CA ILE A 338 -0.21 6.01 -12.93
C ILE A 338 0.86 6.82 -13.67
N GLY A 339 0.61 8.11 -13.88
CA GLY A 339 1.58 9.02 -14.50
C GLY A 339 1.13 10.47 -14.36
N SER A 340 2.10 11.37 -14.44
CA SER A 340 1.85 12.82 -14.39
C SER A 340 2.83 13.58 -15.26
N VAL A 341 2.36 14.65 -15.89
CA VAL A 341 3.19 15.63 -16.58
C VAL A 341 2.75 17.04 -16.17
N SER A 342 3.71 17.89 -15.85
CA SER A 342 3.46 19.30 -15.48
C SER A 342 3.46 20.16 -16.74
N ILE A 343 2.42 20.98 -16.89
CA ILE A 343 2.28 21.96 -17.97
C ILE A 343 2.32 23.36 -17.35
N ASN A 344 3.22 24.21 -17.85
CA ASN A 344 3.36 25.59 -17.38
C ASN A 344 2.82 26.58 -18.42
N VAL A 345 1.66 27.16 -18.14
CA VAL A 345 0.97 28.11 -19.03
C VAL A 345 1.20 29.52 -18.51
N GLY A 346 1.97 30.33 -19.23
CA GLY A 346 2.19 31.73 -18.89
C GLY A 346 1.13 32.67 -19.47
N GLY A 347 1.12 33.92 -19.02
CA GLY A 347 0.25 34.95 -19.57
C GLY A 347 0.67 35.47 -20.94
N SER A 348 -0.29 35.93 -21.74
CA SER A 348 -0.06 36.81 -22.89
C SER A 348 -0.94 38.05 -22.76
N VAL A 349 -0.36 39.20 -23.08
CA VAL A 349 -1.08 40.47 -23.19
C VAL A 349 -0.67 41.14 -24.51
N SER A 350 -1.67 41.48 -25.33
CA SER A 350 -1.47 42.27 -26.54
C SER A 350 -1.97 43.68 -26.28
N THR A 351 -1.05 44.64 -26.16
CA THR A 351 -1.38 46.07 -26.01
C THR A 351 -1.01 46.84 -27.26
N SER A 352 -1.34 48.14 -27.29
CA SER A 352 -0.96 49.05 -28.39
C SER A 352 0.56 49.15 -28.59
N GLY A 353 1.37 48.71 -27.62
CA GLY A 353 2.83 48.68 -27.73
C GLY A 353 3.39 47.47 -28.48
N GLY A 354 2.57 46.47 -28.83
CA GLY A 354 3.01 45.20 -29.42
C GLY A 354 2.79 44.01 -28.49
N SER A 355 3.18 42.81 -28.91
CA SER A 355 2.95 41.59 -28.13
C SER A 355 3.85 41.53 -26.89
N PHE A 356 3.33 40.97 -25.81
CA PHE A 356 4.10 40.55 -24.64
C PHE A 356 3.60 39.19 -24.16
N SER A 357 4.50 38.22 -24.09
CA SER A 357 4.20 36.87 -23.63
C SER A 357 5.30 36.35 -22.72
N VAL A 358 4.89 35.57 -21.73
CA VAL A 358 5.81 34.91 -20.80
C VAL A 358 5.53 33.42 -20.78
N SER A 359 6.58 32.61 -20.58
CA SER A 359 6.50 31.15 -20.50
C SER A 359 7.54 30.63 -19.52
N GLY A 360 7.22 29.58 -18.77
CA GLY A 360 8.11 28.98 -17.75
C GLY A 360 8.49 27.54 -18.10
N GLY A 361 9.45 26.96 -17.38
CA GLY A 361 9.85 25.57 -17.61
C GLY A 361 10.60 25.37 -18.94
N ILE A 362 11.53 26.26 -19.28
CA ILE A 362 12.25 26.23 -20.56
C ILE A 362 13.44 25.26 -20.49
N ASN A 363 13.71 24.53 -21.58
CA ASN A 363 14.85 23.59 -21.71
C ASN A 363 14.90 22.51 -20.60
N GLY A 364 13.75 22.10 -20.08
CA GLY A 364 13.67 21.12 -18.98
C GLY A 364 14.05 21.68 -17.61
N ASN A 365 14.36 22.98 -17.48
CA ASN A 365 14.57 23.63 -16.20
C ASN A 365 13.25 24.25 -15.71
N PRO A 366 12.61 23.69 -14.66
CA PRO A 366 11.32 24.16 -14.18
C PRO A 366 11.38 25.56 -13.54
N LEU A 367 12.58 26.01 -13.13
CA LEU A 367 12.86 27.33 -12.56
C LEU A 367 13.19 28.41 -13.60
N GLN A 368 13.30 28.07 -14.88
CA GLN A 368 13.63 29.02 -15.94
C GLN A 368 12.38 29.57 -16.62
N ALA A 369 12.33 30.89 -16.84
CA ALA A 369 11.31 31.56 -17.65
C ALA A 369 11.90 32.29 -18.85
N ARG A 370 11.03 32.54 -19.83
CA ARG A 370 11.30 33.30 -21.04
C ARG A 370 10.21 34.34 -21.24
N ALA A 371 10.62 35.57 -21.51
CA ALA A 371 9.78 36.68 -21.94
C ALA A 371 10.05 36.99 -23.42
N ILE A 372 8.99 37.08 -24.22
CA ILE A 372 9.04 37.49 -25.63
C ILE A 372 8.15 38.72 -25.80
N PHE A 373 8.71 39.78 -26.38
CA PHE A 373 7.99 41.02 -26.64
C PHE A 373 8.49 41.75 -27.87
N ASP A 374 7.62 42.55 -28.46
CA ASP A 374 8.00 43.42 -29.57
C ASP A 374 8.51 44.78 -29.08
N LEU A 375 9.42 45.36 -29.82
CA LEU A 375 9.79 46.78 -29.73
C LEU A 375 9.47 47.43 -31.07
N SER A 376 9.04 48.70 -31.08
CA SER A 376 8.78 49.42 -32.33
C SER A 376 10.03 49.67 -33.16
N SER A 377 11.21 49.63 -32.55
CA SER A 377 12.53 49.55 -33.21
C SER A 377 13.54 48.87 -32.28
N SER A 378 14.69 48.44 -32.81
CA SER A 378 15.73 47.77 -32.02
C SER A 378 16.35 48.63 -30.91
N CYS A 379 16.17 49.95 -30.96
CA CYS A 379 16.78 50.91 -30.03
C CYS A 379 15.83 51.46 -28.98
N VAL A 380 14.56 51.03 -28.98
CA VAL A 380 13.61 51.45 -27.96
C VAL A 380 14.12 51.01 -26.58
N ARG A 381 14.07 51.94 -25.63
CA ARG A 381 14.38 51.66 -24.23
C ARG A 381 13.33 50.71 -23.65
N TYR A 382 13.80 49.70 -22.90
CA TYR A 382 12.92 48.86 -22.09
C TYR A 382 13.52 48.55 -20.72
N ASP A 383 12.63 48.23 -19.79
CA ASP A 383 12.91 47.78 -18.44
C ASP A 383 11.98 46.60 -18.12
N LEU A 384 12.56 45.43 -17.86
CA LEU A 384 11.86 44.18 -17.57
C LEU A 384 12.15 43.75 -16.13
N ASP A 385 11.12 43.82 -15.30
CA ASP A 385 11.09 43.33 -13.92
C ASP A 385 10.55 41.89 -13.89
N TRP A 386 11.32 40.96 -13.33
CA TRP A 386 10.96 39.54 -13.21
C TRP A 386 10.04 39.21 -12.04
N GLY A 387 9.77 40.18 -11.16
CA GLY A 387 8.85 40.05 -10.04
C GLY A 387 9.39 39.28 -8.83
N ASP A 388 10.67 38.89 -8.82
CA ASP A 388 11.35 38.15 -7.74
C ASP A 388 12.37 39.00 -6.96
N SER A 389 12.32 40.33 -7.12
CA SER A 389 13.29 41.30 -6.58
C SER A 389 14.72 41.18 -7.10
N SER A 390 14.96 40.35 -8.13
CA SER A 390 16.25 40.33 -8.83
C SER A 390 16.47 41.60 -9.66
N SER A 391 17.69 41.75 -10.19
CA SER A 391 18.03 42.87 -11.06
C SER A 391 17.20 42.83 -12.34
N HIS A 392 16.59 43.95 -12.69
CA HIS A 392 15.81 44.09 -13.91
C HIS A 392 16.69 43.90 -15.15
N THR A 393 16.11 43.35 -16.22
CA THR A 393 16.77 43.31 -17.53
C THR A 393 16.42 44.56 -18.32
N MET A 394 17.42 45.36 -18.66
CA MET A 394 17.21 46.69 -19.25
C MET A 394 18.00 46.87 -20.55
N GLN A 395 17.45 47.68 -21.45
CA GLN A 395 18.17 48.20 -22.61
C GLN A 395 18.03 49.72 -22.65
N SER A 396 19.15 50.42 -22.78
CA SER A 396 19.17 51.88 -22.96
C SER A 396 18.69 52.29 -24.35
N GLU A 397 18.21 53.52 -24.47
CA GLU A 397 17.85 54.09 -25.77
C GLU A 397 19.10 54.19 -26.68
N GLY A 398 18.97 53.72 -27.92
CA GLY A 398 20.01 53.83 -28.94
C GLY A 398 19.57 54.67 -30.12
N SER A 399 20.51 54.96 -31.02
CA SER A 399 20.22 55.68 -32.27
C SER A 399 20.02 54.69 -33.42
N CYS A 400 18.77 54.39 -33.77
CA CYS A 400 18.47 53.69 -35.01
C CYS A 400 17.08 54.00 -35.56
N SER A 401 16.99 53.94 -36.88
CA SER A 401 15.75 53.94 -37.65
C SER A 401 15.45 52.51 -38.09
N GLY A 402 14.27 51.98 -37.76
CA GLY A 402 13.90 50.62 -38.14
C GLY A 402 12.47 50.27 -37.73
N GLY A 403 11.95 49.19 -38.31
CA GLY A 403 10.62 48.63 -37.98
C GLY A 403 10.64 47.76 -36.73
N SER A 404 9.48 47.18 -36.39
CA SER A 404 9.30 46.40 -35.17
C SER A 404 10.25 45.20 -35.10
N VAL A 405 10.85 44.98 -33.91
CA VAL A 405 11.80 43.89 -33.64
C VAL A 405 11.33 43.11 -32.42
N GLY A 406 11.28 41.79 -32.54
CA GLY A 406 11.04 40.88 -31.41
C GLY A 406 12.28 40.75 -30.53
N LYS A 407 12.07 40.75 -29.21
CA LYS A 407 13.09 40.49 -28.19
C LYS A 407 12.72 39.23 -27.42
N GLU A 408 13.74 38.46 -27.09
CA GLU A 408 13.63 37.28 -26.25
C GLU A 408 14.64 37.41 -25.12
N VAL A 409 14.17 37.24 -23.88
CA VAL A 409 14.99 37.31 -22.67
C VAL A 409 14.63 36.13 -21.78
N THR A 410 15.62 35.54 -21.11
CA THR A 410 15.43 34.44 -20.16
C THR A 410 15.91 34.80 -18.77
N HIS A 411 15.30 34.19 -17.75
CA HIS A 411 15.68 34.35 -16.35
C HIS A 411 15.51 33.04 -15.59
N THR A 412 16.34 32.84 -14.57
CA THR A 412 16.28 31.65 -13.71
C THR A 412 15.94 32.10 -12.31
N TYR A 413 14.78 31.69 -11.81
CA TYR A 413 14.32 31.99 -10.47
C TYR A 413 15.09 31.17 -9.43
N SER A 414 15.33 31.76 -8.26
CA SER A 414 15.96 31.10 -7.11
C SER A 414 15.00 30.18 -6.35
N SER A 415 13.70 30.37 -6.52
CA SER A 415 12.64 29.64 -5.84
C SER A 415 11.42 29.44 -6.73
N ALA A 416 10.63 28.42 -6.41
CA ALA A 416 9.30 28.26 -6.97
C ALA A 416 8.35 29.30 -6.36
N GLY A 417 7.39 29.77 -7.16
CA GLY A 417 6.46 30.81 -6.73
C GLY A 417 5.60 31.35 -7.88
N ALA A 418 4.59 32.14 -7.52
CA ALA A 418 3.85 32.94 -8.48
C ALA A 418 4.51 34.32 -8.62
N TYR A 419 4.83 34.71 -9.85
CA TYR A 419 5.51 35.96 -10.17
C TYR A 419 4.70 36.77 -11.17
N THR A 420 4.77 38.10 -11.04
CA THR A 420 4.21 39.03 -12.02
C THR A 420 5.36 39.74 -12.72
N ILE A 421 5.55 39.42 -14.00
CA ILE A 421 6.59 40.04 -14.83
C ILE A 421 6.03 41.34 -15.39
N THR A 422 6.78 42.43 -15.20
CA THR A 422 6.38 43.77 -15.64
C THR A 422 7.35 44.28 -16.68
N LEU A 423 6.86 44.54 -17.89
CA LEU A 423 7.62 45.12 -18.99
C LEU A 423 7.23 46.59 -19.15
N ARG A 424 8.21 47.49 -19.08
CA ARG A 424 8.06 48.92 -19.39
C ARG A 424 8.82 49.27 -20.66
N ARG A 425 8.19 50.00 -21.58
CA ARG A 425 8.74 50.32 -22.90
C ARG A 425 8.57 51.80 -23.27
N GLY A 426 9.46 52.28 -24.15
CA GLY A 426 9.43 53.64 -24.70
C GLY A 426 10.48 54.55 -24.07
N SER A 427 10.72 55.71 -24.68
CA SER A 427 11.72 56.69 -24.24
C SER A 427 11.52 57.13 -22.78
N SER A 428 10.27 57.24 -22.33
CA SER A 428 9.89 57.55 -20.94
C SER A 428 9.53 56.32 -20.09
N LEU A 429 9.56 55.09 -20.64
CA LEU A 429 9.10 53.87 -19.97
C LEU A 429 7.63 53.89 -19.49
N ASN A 430 6.77 54.67 -20.16
CA ASN A 430 5.37 54.85 -19.76
C ASN A 430 4.43 53.72 -20.23
N SER A 431 4.82 52.96 -21.26
CA SER A 431 4.01 51.82 -21.73
C SER A 431 4.31 50.62 -20.83
N THR A 432 3.34 50.17 -20.03
CA THR A 432 3.51 49.06 -19.09
C THR A 432 2.63 47.89 -19.47
N ASP A 433 3.24 46.71 -19.57
CA ASP A 433 2.58 45.43 -19.77
C ASP A 433 2.92 44.50 -18.60
N THR A 434 1.93 43.77 -18.11
CA THR A 434 2.12 42.82 -16.99
C THR A 434 1.64 41.44 -17.39
N ALA A 435 2.43 40.41 -17.10
CA ALA A 435 2.06 39.02 -17.34
C ALA A 435 2.38 38.17 -16.12
N ALA A 436 1.41 37.35 -15.70
CA ALA A 436 1.58 36.43 -14.59
C ALA A 436 2.21 35.10 -15.06
N ILE A 437 3.03 34.52 -14.20
CA ILE A 437 3.65 33.21 -14.39
C ILE A 437 3.76 32.48 -13.05
N THR A 438 3.63 31.15 -13.07
CA THR A 438 3.91 30.30 -11.91
C THR A 438 5.13 29.44 -12.22
N ILE A 439 6.11 29.46 -11.31
CA ILE A 439 7.36 28.71 -11.39
C ILE A 439 7.29 27.60 -10.36
N VAL A 440 7.68 26.38 -10.75
CA VAL A 440 7.63 25.18 -9.90
C VAL A 440 9.03 24.57 -9.78
N GLN A 441 9.25 23.80 -8.71
CA GLN A 441 10.51 23.13 -8.44
C GLN A 441 10.49 21.68 -8.91
#